data_AF-A0A9E4KRM6-F1
#
_entry.id   AF-A0A9E4KRM6-F1
#
_cell.length_a   1.000
_cell.length_b   1.000
_cell.length_c   1.000
_cell.angle_alpha   90.00
_cell.angle_beta   90.00
_cell.angle_gamma   90.00
#
_symmetry.space_group_name_H-M   'P 1'
#
loop_
_entity.id
_entity.type
_entity.pdbx_description
1 polymer ?
#
loop_
_entity_poly.entity_id
_entity_poly.type
_entity_poly.pdbx_seq_one_letter_code
_entity_poly.pdbx_strand_id
1 'polypeptide(L)' 'MEQTRIGPEREGLVKQLNDIYMQSYYQIPLVERGTVSAHANTLQGVRINGWDSEMWNIAEWRR' A
#
# COMPACT_ATOMS: atom_id res chain seq x y z
N MET A 1 -13.04 23.37 -3.18
CA MET A 1 -12.81 21.92 -3.24
C MET A 1 -12.02 21.57 -2.00
N GLU A 2 -12.71 21.11 -0.96
CA GLU A 2 -12.09 20.84 0.34
C GLU A 2 -11.30 19.53 0.24
N GLN A 3 -9.97 19.63 0.31
CA GLN A 3 -9.09 18.48 0.33
C GLN A 3 -9.44 17.64 1.56
N THR A 4 -9.91 16.39 1.37
CA THR A 4 -10.26 15.48 2.45
C THR A 4 -9.06 15.35 3.39
N ARG A 5 -9.10 16.07 4.51
CA ARG A 5 -8.02 16.09 5.49
C ARG A 5 -7.87 14.68 6.04
N ILE A 6 -6.65 14.15 6.01
CA ILE A 6 -6.29 12.92 6.69
C ILE A 6 -6.49 13.19 8.19
N GLY A 7 -7.37 12.42 8.85
CA GLY A 7 -7.75 12.63 10.25
C GLY A 7 -8.79 11.62 10.75
N PRO A 8 -9.16 11.68 12.05
CA PRO A 8 -9.98 10.65 12.72
C PRO A 8 -11.35 10.44 12.10
N GLU A 9 -11.96 11.51 11.57
CA GLU A 9 -13.26 11.46 10.91
C GLU A 9 -13.22 10.62 9.62
N ARG A 10 -12.17 10.79 8.81
CA ARG A 10 -11.96 9.98 7.61
C ARG A 10 -11.73 8.52 7.96
N GLU A 11 -10.98 8.24 9.03
CA GLU A 11 -10.77 6.87 9.50
C GLU A 11 -12.09 6.20 9.94
N GLY A 12 -12.95 6.92 10.66
CA GLY A 12 -14.27 6.44 11.05
C GLY A 12 -15.14 6.10 9.84
N LEU A 13 -15.16 6.97 8.84
CA LEU A 13 -15.89 6.73 7.58
C LEU A 13 -15.35 5.52 6.83
N VAL A 14 -14.02 5.38 6.70
CA VAL A 14 -13.40 4.24 6.02
C VAL A 14 -13.74 2.92 6.72
N LYS A 15 -13.79 2.90 8.06
CA LYS A 15 -14.22 1.71 8.82
C LYS A 15 -15.67 1.35 8.53
N GLN A 16 -16.58 2.31 8.58
CA GLN A 16 -18.00 2.08 8.25
C GLN A 16 -18.20 1.56 6.82
N LEU A 17 -17.46 2.10 5.86
CA LEU A 17 -17.49 1.63 4.48
C LEU A 17 -16.97 0.19 4.36
N ASN A 18 -15.92 -0.17 5.09
CA ASN A 18 -15.41 -1.53 5.13
C ASN A 18 -16.43 -2.51 5.73
N ASP A 19 -17.12 -2.11 6.80
CA ASP A 19 -18.17 -2.92 7.44
C ASP A 19 -19.29 -3.25 6.45
N ILE A 20 -19.80 -2.25 5.72
CA ILE A 20 -20.84 -2.44 4.69
C ILE A 20 -20.35 -3.39 3.59
N TYR A 21 -19.11 -3.21 3.14
CA TYR A 21 -18.52 -4.01 2.07
C TYR A 21 -18.37 -5.50 2.46
N MET A 22 -17.92 -5.75 3.68
CA MET A 22 -17.74 -7.11 4.21
C MET A 22 -19.08 -7.79 4.48
N GLN A 23 -20.04 -7.08 5.06
CA GLN A 23 -21.39 -7.62 5.34
C GLN A 23 -22.18 -7.93 4.06
N SER A 24 -21.84 -7.28 2.94
CA SER A 24 -22.47 -7.53 1.64
C SER A 24 -21.92 -8.77 0.92
N TYR A 25 -20.94 -9.48 1.50
CA TYR A 25 -20.27 -10.67 0.95
C TYR A 25 -19.75 -10.50 -0.50
N TYR A 26 -19.53 -9.26 -0.94
CA TYR A 26 -19.14 -8.96 -2.31
C TYR A 26 -17.69 -9.40 -2.60
N GLN A 27 -16.81 -9.36 -1.60
CA GLN A 27 -15.42 -9.82 -1.73
C GLN A 27 -15.00 -10.62 -0.49
N ILE A 28 -14.54 -11.84 -0.73
CA ILE A 28 -14.00 -12.74 0.29
C ILE A 28 -12.47 -12.72 0.18
N PRO A 29 -11.73 -12.11 1.11
CA PRO A 29 -10.28 -12.18 1.11
C PRO A 29 -9.84 -13.62 1.44
N LEU A 30 -9.00 -14.21 0.58
CA LEU A 30 -8.55 -15.59 0.75
C LEU A 30 -7.18 -15.66 1.43
N VAL A 31 -6.18 -15.02 0.83
CA VAL A 31 -4.80 -15.02 1.30
C VAL A 31 -4.14 -13.69 0.96
N GLU A 32 -3.19 -13.28 1.79
CA GLU A 32 -2.22 -12.25 1.46
C GLU A 32 -1.11 -12.87 0.59
N ARG A 33 -0.65 -12.13 -0.42
CA ARG A 33 0.47 -12.55 -1.27
C ARG A 33 1.68 -11.70 -0.99
N GLY A 34 2.48 -12.14 -0.02
CA GLY A 34 3.79 -11.54 0.25
C GLY A 34 4.64 -11.52 -1.01
N THR A 35 5.20 -10.35 -1.32
CA THR A 35 6.13 -10.18 -2.44
C THR A 35 7.56 -10.30 -1.91
N VAL A 36 8.38 -11.13 -2.55
CA VAL A 36 9.78 -11.34 -2.18
C VAL A 36 10.66 -10.75 -3.27
N SER A 37 11.47 -9.76 -2.89
CA SER A 37 12.33 -9.00 -3.80
C SER A 37 13.73 -8.84 -3.19
N ALA A 38 14.75 -8.85 -4.03
CA ALA A 38 16.15 -8.72 -3.63
C ALA A 38 16.88 -7.73 -4.54
N HIS A 39 17.87 -7.02 -3.99
CA HIS A 39 18.76 -6.15 -4.74
C HIS A 39 20.24 -6.51 -4.47
N ALA A 40 21.13 -6.07 -5.36
CA ALA A 40 22.57 -6.28 -5.17
C ALA A 40 23.10 -5.45 -3.99
N ASN A 41 24.02 -6.00 -3.19
CA ASN A 41 24.64 -5.30 -2.06
C ASN A 41 25.43 -4.05 -2.46
N THR A 42 25.88 -3.99 -3.72
CA THR A 42 26.61 -2.84 -4.28
C THR A 42 25.68 -1.73 -4.78
N LEU A 43 24.37 -1.96 -4.85
CA LEU A 43 23.38 -0.99 -5.31
C LEU A 43 22.83 -0.22 -4.11
N GLN A 44 23.03 1.09 -4.08
CA GLN A 44 22.54 1.96 -3.01
C GLN A 44 21.26 2.68 -3.44
N GLY A 45 20.47 3.08 -2.44
CA GLY A 45 19.26 3.88 -2.65
C GLY A 45 18.00 3.08 -2.95
N VAL A 46 18.06 1.74 -2.95
CA VAL A 46 16.87 0.89 -3.15
C VAL A 46 15.94 0.99 -1.94
N ARG A 47 14.65 1.25 -2.16
CA ARG A 47 13.62 1.31 -1.12
C ARG A 47 12.48 0.35 -1.45
N ILE A 48 12.58 -0.88 -0.96
CA ILE A 48 11.55 -1.91 -1.15
C ILE A 48 10.30 -1.53 -0.37
N ASN A 49 9.13 -1.60 -1.03
CA ASN A 49 7.82 -1.40 -0.40
C ASN A 49 6.79 -2.39 -0.99
N GLY A 50 5.75 -2.72 -0.22
CA GLY A 50 4.70 -3.65 -0.64
C GLY A 50 3.48 -3.01 -1.31
N TRP A 51 3.53 -1.71 -1.61
CA TRP A 51 2.40 -0.92 -2.10
C TRP A 51 2.54 -0.46 -3.56
N ASP A 52 3.76 -0.46 -4.09
CA ASP A 52 4.12 -0.05 -5.44
C ASP A 52 5.12 -1.05 -6.05
N SER A 53 5.50 -0.83 -7.31
CA SER A 53 6.54 -1.58 -8.00
C SER A 53 7.89 -1.41 -7.31
N GLU A 54 8.71 -2.46 -7.33
CA GLU A 54 10.07 -2.45 -6.77
C GLU A 54 11.00 -1.36 -7.36
N MET A 55 10.62 -0.79 -8.50
CA MET A 55 11.37 0.24 -9.22
C MET A 55 10.81 1.67 -9.03
N TRP A 56 9.85 1.87 -8.13
CA TRP A 56 9.20 3.17 -7.95
C TRP A 56 10.19 4.32 -7.68
N ASN A 57 11.32 4.04 -7.02
CA ASN A 57 12.36 5.03 -6.69
C ASN A 57 13.66 4.87 -7.49
N ILE A 58 13.61 4.29 -8.70
CA ILE A 58 14.79 4.01 -9.51
C ILE A 58 15.67 5.25 -9.80
N ALA A 59 15.07 6.44 -9.83
CA ALA A 59 15.79 7.71 -10.01
C ALA A 59 16.82 8.01 -8.91
N GLU A 60 16.67 7.41 -7.72
CA GLU A 60 17.57 7.60 -6.58
C GLU A 60 18.72 6.57 -6.54
N TRP A 61 18.72 5.58 -7.44
CA TRP A 61 19.63 4.46 -7.39
C TRP A 61 21.02 4.84 -7.90
N ARG A 62 22.05 4.34 -7.21
CA ARG A 62 23.45 4.58 -7.56
C ARG A 62 24.34 3.40 -7.19
N ARG A 63 25.47 3.28 -7.87
CA ARG A 63 26.49 2.25 -7.63
C ARG A 63 27.71 2.84 -6.95
#